data_AF-A0A836ANJ9-F1
#
_entry.id   AF-A0A836ANJ9-F1
#
_cell.length_a   1.000
_cell.length_b   1.000
_cell.length_c   1.000
_cell.angle_alpha   90.00
_cell.angle_beta   90.00
_cell.angle_gamma   90.00
#
_symmetry.space_group_name_H-M   'P 1'
#
loop_
_entity.id
_entity.type
_entity.pdbx_description
1 polymer ?
#
loop_
_entity_poly.entity_id
_entity_poly.type
_entity_poly.pdbx_seq_one_letter_code
_entity_poly.pdbx_strand_id
1 'polypeptide(L)'
;MNTDQQSEVGKMTLQAEGEHGNTREKKRARHTEAWNADCERCEEHKFGGGCAKAPEEAPEEAPEDAARAAEEPQLLHGAGICKWFNVRMGFGFLSMTARAGVALDPPVDVFVHQSKLHMEGFRSLKEGEAVEFTFKKSAKGLESIRVTGPGGVFCIGSERRPKGKNVQKRRSKGDRVTWLVSNRPVLLLRGKNYVMGQRRRAVILGAVLCQYHKGITAKLYPLHMKGLRLERVSLVSAPGCQAAGPMPKHIAFIMDGNRRYAKKCQVERQEGHSQGFNKLAETLRWCLNLGILEVTVYAFSIENFKRSKSEVDGLMDLAREKFSRLMEEQEKLQKHGVCIRVLGDLHLLPLDLQELVAQAVQTTRNYNKCFLNICFAYTSRHEISNAVREMAWGVEQGLLDPSDVSESLLDKCLYTNHSPHPDILIRTSGEVRLSDFLLWQTSHSCLVFQPVLWPEYTFWNLCEAILQFQMNHSMLQQKARDVYAEERKRQQLERDQAAVTEQLLQEGLPASGDPQLRRTRLHKLSARREERVQGFLQALELKRADWLAHLGTAST
;
A
#
# COMPACT_ATOMS: atom_id res chain seq x y z
N MET A 1 -25.61 60.97 -10.16
CA MET A 1 -26.45 61.93 -10.91
C MET A 1 -26.08 61.83 -12.37
N ASN A 2 -27.08 61.64 -13.23
CA ASN A 2 -27.29 62.13 -14.61
C ASN A 2 -26.09 62.52 -15.51
N THR A 3 -26.09 62.30 -16.83
CA THR A 3 -26.96 61.53 -17.77
C THR A 3 -26.27 61.50 -19.15
N ASP A 4 -26.49 60.41 -19.90
CA ASP A 4 -26.70 60.28 -21.36
C ASP A 4 -26.21 61.32 -22.40
N GLN A 5 -25.49 60.81 -23.41
CA GLN A 5 -25.73 60.94 -24.87
C GLN A 5 -24.74 59.96 -25.56
N GLN A 6 -25.04 58.87 -26.29
CA GLN A 6 -26.07 58.41 -27.26
C GLN A 6 -25.88 58.81 -28.75
N SER A 7 -26.29 57.89 -29.64
CA SER A 7 -26.24 57.85 -31.13
C SER A 7 -24.95 57.32 -31.78
N GLU A 8 -24.94 56.62 -32.93
CA GLU A 8 -25.90 55.76 -33.69
C GLU A 8 -25.07 55.02 -34.79
N VAL A 9 -25.45 53.95 -35.52
CA VAL A 9 -26.58 52.99 -35.58
C VAL A 9 -26.07 51.69 -36.29
N GLY A 10 -26.77 50.55 -36.25
CA GLY A 10 -26.47 49.41 -37.14
C GLY A 10 -27.11 48.05 -36.82
N LYS A 11 -28.43 47.91 -37.00
CA LYS A 11 -29.17 46.63 -36.85
C LYS A 11 -29.38 45.92 -38.20
N MET A 12 -29.50 44.59 -38.17
CA MET A 12 -30.55 43.90 -38.94
C MET A 12 -30.99 42.58 -38.27
N THR A 13 -32.28 42.26 -38.39
CA THR A 13 -32.96 41.16 -37.67
C THR A 13 -34.18 40.68 -38.47
N LEU A 14 -34.40 39.37 -38.59
CA LEU A 14 -35.65 38.65 -38.94
C LEU A 14 -35.47 37.20 -38.41
N GLN A 15 -36.31 36.51 -37.62
CA GLN A 15 -37.72 36.56 -37.18
C GLN A 15 -38.72 35.66 -37.98
N ALA A 16 -39.63 35.00 -37.24
CA ALA A 16 -40.68 33.97 -37.55
C ALA A 16 -40.27 32.52 -37.12
N GLU A 17 -40.90 31.82 -36.16
CA GLU A 17 -42.33 31.44 -35.92
C GLU A 17 -42.90 30.51 -37.00
N GLY A 18 -43.46 29.29 -36.76
CA GLY A 18 -43.68 28.48 -35.54
C GLY A 18 -43.31 26.98 -35.76
N GLU A 19 -44.07 25.93 -35.39
CA GLU A 19 -45.39 25.82 -34.71
C GLU A 19 -45.65 24.34 -34.20
N HIS A 20 -46.88 23.97 -33.80
CA HIS A 20 -47.31 22.72 -33.13
C HIS A 20 -47.34 21.40 -33.94
N GLY A 21 -47.13 20.24 -33.27
CA GLY A 21 -47.45 18.91 -33.82
C GLY A 21 -47.11 17.70 -32.92
N ASN A 22 -48.03 17.27 -32.05
CA ASN A 22 -47.86 16.09 -31.19
C ASN A 22 -48.16 14.78 -31.93
N THR A 23 -47.27 13.77 -31.89
CA THR A 23 -47.66 12.35 -32.02
C THR A 23 -46.62 11.36 -31.46
N ARG A 24 -47.12 10.29 -30.84
CA ARG A 24 -46.35 9.11 -30.38
C ARG A 24 -46.16 8.07 -31.50
N GLU A 25 -45.23 7.16 -31.22
CA GLU A 25 -45.08 5.78 -31.73
C GLU A 25 -44.33 5.48 -33.06
N LYS A 26 -43.51 4.41 -32.95
CA LYS A 26 -43.16 3.43 -33.99
C LYS A 26 -42.41 3.92 -35.24
N LYS A 27 -41.08 3.72 -35.24
CA LYS A 27 -40.47 2.51 -35.84
C LYS A 27 -38.95 2.41 -35.60
N ARG A 28 -38.53 1.28 -35.03
CA ARG A 28 -37.12 0.86 -34.88
C ARG A 28 -36.82 -0.15 -35.98
N ALA A 29 -36.14 0.24 -37.07
CA ALA A 29 -35.73 -0.68 -38.13
C ALA A 29 -34.61 -0.13 -39.03
N ARG A 30 -33.55 -0.95 -39.21
CA ARG A 30 -32.62 -1.02 -40.36
C ARG A 30 -31.68 0.17 -40.64
N HIS A 31 -30.41 -0.03 -40.30
CA HIS A 31 -29.33 -0.31 -41.27
C HIS A 31 -28.30 -1.20 -40.51
N THR A 32 -28.13 -2.49 -40.82
CA THR A 32 -27.19 -3.06 -41.81
C THR A 32 -25.83 -2.36 -41.86
N GLU A 33 -24.67 -3.02 -41.93
CA GLU A 33 -24.15 -4.39 -41.74
C GLU A 33 -22.71 -4.33 -42.28
N ALA A 34 -21.88 -5.35 -42.02
CA ALA A 34 -20.48 -5.47 -42.47
C ALA A 34 -19.50 -4.44 -41.84
N TRP A 35 -18.21 -4.74 -41.62
CA TRP A 35 -17.35 -5.78 -42.19
C TRP A 35 -16.76 -6.75 -41.15
N ASN A 36 -16.46 -7.97 -41.60
CA ASN A 36 -15.69 -8.98 -40.87
C ASN A 36 -14.74 -9.67 -41.88
N ALA A 37 -13.46 -9.30 -41.85
CA ALA A 37 -12.32 -9.78 -42.66
C ALA A 37 -11.08 -8.96 -42.17
N ASP A 38 -9.85 -9.45 -42.03
CA ASP A 38 -9.20 -10.71 -42.37
C ASP A 38 -8.24 -11.14 -41.25
N CYS A 39 -7.90 -12.44 -41.15
CA CYS A 39 -6.51 -12.93 -41.12
C CYS A 39 -6.50 -14.47 -40.91
N GLU A 40 -6.23 -15.22 -41.97
CA GLU A 40 -5.84 -16.63 -41.90
C GLU A 40 -4.71 -16.91 -42.91
N ARG A 41 -4.07 -18.09 -42.76
CA ARG A 41 -3.01 -18.68 -43.62
C ARG A 41 -1.57 -18.18 -43.36
N CYS A 42 -0.48 -18.95 -43.36
CA CYS A 42 -0.09 -20.37 -43.64
C CYS A 42 0.65 -20.93 -42.38
N GLU A 43 1.26 -22.12 -42.28
CA GLU A 43 1.10 -23.56 -42.63
C GLU A 43 2.46 -24.20 -42.17
N GLU A 44 2.66 -25.42 -41.67
CA GLU A 44 1.88 -26.65 -41.38
C GLU A 44 2.64 -27.46 -40.28
N HIS A 45 2.01 -28.40 -39.55
CA HIS A 45 2.60 -29.75 -39.39
C HIS A 45 1.55 -30.82 -38.96
N LYS A 46 1.43 -31.87 -39.77
CA LYS A 46 0.49 -33.00 -39.65
C LYS A 46 0.77 -33.99 -38.52
N PHE A 47 -0.31 -34.57 -37.96
CA PHE A 47 -0.61 -36.01 -37.76
C PHE A 47 -1.92 -36.08 -36.92
N GLY A 48 -2.96 -36.86 -37.21
CA GLY A 48 -3.13 -37.89 -38.23
C GLY A 48 -3.61 -39.20 -37.60
N GLY A 49 -4.92 -39.36 -37.37
CA GLY A 49 -5.49 -40.61 -36.86
C GLY A 49 -6.83 -40.45 -36.15
N GLY A 50 -7.90 -40.98 -36.76
CA GLY A 50 -9.19 -41.20 -36.11
C GLY A 50 -9.73 -42.57 -36.48
N CYS A 51 -10.59 -43.16 -35.64
CA CYS A 51 -11.40 -44.33 -35.98
C CYS A 51 -12.75 -44.25 -35.22
N ALA A 52 -13.79 -44.86 -35.79
CA ALA A 52 -15.19 -44.62 -35.44
C ALA A 52 -15.86 -45.75 -34.62
N LYS A 53 -17.12 -45.50 -34.23
CA LYS A 53 -17.99 -46.23 -33.29
C LYS A 53 -18.39 -47.66 -33.73
N ALA A 54 -18.75 -48.50 -32.74
CA ALA A 54 -19.97 -49.34 -32.71
C ALA A 54 -20.21 -49.94 -31.28
N PRO A 55 -21.39 -50.52 -30.95
CA PRO A 55 -22.10 -50.16 -29.71
C PRO A 55 -22.46 -51.32 -28.73
N GLU A 56 -23.20 -50.93 -27.68
CA GLU A 56 -24.12 -51.71 -26.80
C GLU A 56 -23.59 -52.91 -25.98
N GLU A 57 -23.68 -52.80 -24.64
CA GLU A 57 -24.67 -53.53 -23.82
C GLU A 57 -24.69 -53.00 -22.36
N ALA A 58 -25.83 -53.14 -21.67
CA ALA A 58 -26.02 -52.94 -20.23
C ALA A 58 -27.04 -54.00 -19.76
N PRO A 59 -26.96 -54.52 -18.51
CA PRO A 59 -27.77 -53.89 -17.44
C PRO A 59 -27.22 -54.05 -15.99
N GLU A 60 -28.08 -53.62 -15.05
CA GLU A 60 -28.19 -53.95 -13.61
C GLU A 60 -27.76 -52.90 -12.56
N GLU A 61 -28.50 -52.96 -11.43
CA GLU A 61 -28.79 -51.84 -10.52
C GLU A 61 -27.90 -51.79 -9.27
N ALA A 62 -28.08 -50.74 -8.46
CA ALA A 62 -27.21 -50.33 -7.37
C ALA A 62 -27.27 -51.24 -6.11
N PRO A 63 -26.39 -51.00 -5.10
CA PRO A 63 -26.80 -50.04 -4.08
C PRO A 63 -25.73 -49.00 -3.67
N GLU A 64 -26.20 -47.96 -2.98
CA GLU A 64 -25.41 -46.84 -2.44
C GLU A 64 -24.64 -47.20 -1.14
N ASP A 65 -23.79 -46.26 -0.70
CA ASP A 65 -23.11 -46.15 0.60
C ASP A 65 -22.03 -47.18 1.00
N ALA A 66 -20.77 -46.85 0.67
CA ALA A 66 -19.64 -47.08 1.59
C ALA A 66 -18.47 -46.08 1.37
N ALA A 67 -18.13 -45.34 2.43
CA ALA A 67 -16.81 -44.77 2.74
C ALA A 67 -16.01 -44.06 1.62
N ARG A 68 -16.22 -42.74 1.51
CA ARG A 68 -15.30 -41.82 0.81
C ARG A 68 -13.98 -41.66 1.59
N ALA A 69 -13.05 -42.60 1.41
CA ALA A 69 -11.71 -42.50 1.98
C ALA A 69 -10.96 -41.28 1.44
N ALA A 70 -10.47 -40.42 2.33
CA ALA A 70 -9.59 -39.32 1.96
C ALA A 70 -8.19 -39.88 1.70
N GLU A 71 -7.69 -39.76 0.46
CA GLU A 71 -6.31 -40.13 0.14
C GLU A 71 -5.33 -39.25 0.94
N GLU A 72 -4.58 -39.87 1.87
CA GLU A 72 -3.39 -39.24 2.42
C GLU A 72 -2.36 -39.04 1.29
N PRO A 73 -1.71 -37.87 1.18
CA PRO A 73 -0.77 -37.61 0.10
C PRO A 73 0.46 -38.53 0.23
N GLN A 74 0.56 -39.51 -0.67
CA GLN A 74 1.66 -40.49 -0.71
C GLN A 74 3.03 -39.81 -0.59
N LEU A 75 3.71 -40.06 0.54
CA LEU A 75 5.05 -39.56 0.84
C LEU A 75 6.10 -40.33 0.05
N LEU A 76 6.57 -39.73 -1.05
CA LEU A 76 7.57 -40.32 -1.93
C LEU A 76 8.98 -40.05 -1.41
N HIS A 77 9.85 -41.06 -1.49
CA HIS A 77 11.25 -40.99 -1.07
C HIS A 77 12.17 -40.91 -2.29
N GLY A 78 13.12 -39.97 -2.25
CA GLY A 78 14.13 -39.75 -3.28
C GLY A 78 15.51 -39.52 -2.69
N ALA A 79 16.53 -39.83 -3.49
CA ALA A 79 17.93 -39.52 -3.21
C ALA A 79 18.53 -38.80 -4.42
N GLY A 80 19.53 -37.95 -4.16
CA GLY A 80 20.12 -37.13 -5.21
C GLY A 80 21.19 -36.19 -4.67
N ILE A 81 21.47 -35.12 -5.43
CA ILE A 81 22.45 -34.10 -5.08
C ILE A 81 21.82 -32.70 -5.05
N CYS A 82 22.37 -31.80 -4.25
CA CYS A 82 22.03 -30.39 -4.32
C CYS A 82 22.55 -29.78 -5.63
N LYS A 83 21.65 -29.45 -6.56
CA LYS A 83 21.97 -28.85 -7.86
C LYS A 83 22.45 -27.41 -7.72
N TRP A 84 21.79 -26.65 -6.84
CA TRP A 84 22.26 -25.35 -6.34
C TRP A 84 21.42 -24.92 -5.14
N PHE A 85 21.98 -24.06 -4.27
CA PHE A 85 21.24 -23.49 -3.14
C PHE A 85 21.61 -22.02 -2.91
N ASN A 86 20.62 -21.12 -2.99
CA ASN A 86 20.83 -19.70 -2.71
C ASN A 86 20.80 -19.46 -1.19
N VAL A 87 22.00 -19.46 -0.61
CA VAL A 87 22.26 -19.21 0.82
C VAL A 87 21.64 -17.90 1.35
N ARG A 88 21.48 -16.87 0.51
CA ARG A 88 20.89 -15.59 0.93
C ARG A 88 19.36 -15.62 0.96
N MET A 89 18.74 -16.37 0.05
CA MET A 89 17.28 -16.46 -0.08
C MET A 89 16.68 -17.70 0.62
N GLY A 90 17.51 -18.67 1.00
CA GLY A 90 17.08 -19.85 1.76
C GLY A 90 16.34 -20.90 0.93
N PHE A 91 16.58 -20.98 -0.39
CA PHE A 91 15.99 -22.01 -1.24
C PHE A 91 16.93 -22.43 -2.38
N GLY A 92 16.62 -23.56 -3.01
CA GLY A 92 17.38 -24.13 -4.12
C GLY A 92 16.65 -25.28 -4.80
N PHE A 93 17.39 -26.07 -5.58
CA PHE A 93 16.90 -27.28 -6.21
C PHE A 93 17.84 -28.46 -5.94
N LEU A 94 17.24 -29.64 -5.79
CA LEU A 94 17.90 -30.93 -5.72
C LEU A 94 17.72 -31.64 -7.07
N SER A 95 18.75 -32.28 -7.58
CA SER A 95 18.64 -33.17 -8.74
C SER A 95 18.46 -34.59 -8.23
N MET A 96 17.24 -35.14 -8.36
CA MET A 96 16.89 -36.48 -7.92
C MET A 96 17.42 -37.50 -8.92
N THR A 97 18.40 -38.30 -8.50
CA THR A 97 19.05 -39.34 -9.31
C THR A 97 18.52 -40.75 -8.98
N ALA A 98 17.82 -40.92 -7.85
CA ALA A 98 17.12 -42.16 -7.53
C ALA A 98 15.79 -41.89 -6.81
N ARG A 99 14.79 -42.73 -7.07
CA ARG A 99 13.47 -42.74 -6.39
C ARG A 99 13.16 -44.15 -5.91
N ALA A 100 12.88 -44.29 -4.62
CA ALA A 100 12.65 -45.60 -3.97
C ALA A 100 13.72 -46.67 -4.31
N GLY A 101 15.00 -46.28 -4.42
CA GLY A 101 16.12 -47.16 -4.75
C GLY A 101 16.35 -47.41 -6.25
N VAL A 102 15.44 -47.01 -7.13
CA VAL A 102 15.61 -47.12 -8.59
C VAL A 102 16.27 -45.86 -9.14
N ALA A 103 17.32 -46.02 -9.96
CA ALA A 103 18.00 -44.92 -10.62
C ALA A 103 17.11 -44.23 -11.67
N LEU A 104 17.27 -42.92 -11.84
CA LEU A 104 16.54 -42.10 -12.79
C LEU A 104 17.49 -41.42 -13.77
N ASP A 105 17.25 -41.65 -15.07
CA ASP A 105 17.89 -40.96 -16.18
C ASP A 105 16.80 -40.52 -17.18
N PRO A 106 16.63 -39.20 -17.47
CA PRO A 106 17.33 -38.07 -16.87
C PRO A 106 16.90 -37.80 -15.41
N PRO A 107 17.77 -37.17 -14.59
CA PRO A 107 17.46 -36.81 -13.21
C PRO A 107 16.43 -35.67 -13.13
N VAL A 108 15.60 -35.68 -12.09
CA VAL A 108 14.45 -34.76 -11.96
C VAL A 108 14.70 -33.69 -10.91
N ASP A 109 14.46 -32.42 -11.24
CA ASP A 109 14.62 -31.31 -10.30
C ASP A 109 13.48 -31.26 -9.25
N VAL A 110 13.86 -31.17 -7.98
CA VAL A 110 12.97 -31.07 -6.81
C VAL A 110 13.28 -29.79 -6.02
N PHE A 111 12.26 -28.98 -5.76
CA PHE A 111 12.41 -27.72 -5.02
C PHE A 111 12.71 -27.96 -3.54
N VAL A 112 13.64 -27.19 -2.97
CA VAL A 112 14.00 -27.23 -1.55
C VAL A 112 14.04 -25.84 -0.92
N HIS A 113 13.50 -25.74 0.29
CA HIS A 113 13.55 -24.54 1.13
C HIS A 113 14.26 -24.84 2.46
N GLN A 114 14.98 -23.87 3.01
CA GLN A 114 15.83 -23.99 4.21
C GLN A 114 15.10 -24.57 5.43
N SER A 115 13.79 -24.34 5.56
CA SER A 115 12.98 -24.87 6.66
C SER A 115 12.74 -26.39 6.60
N LYS A 116 13.11 -27.04 5.48
CA LYS A 116 13.00 -28.48 5.26
C LYS A 116 14.31 -29.23 5.55
N LEU A 117 15.43 -28.51 5.68
CA LEU A 117 16.76 -29.08 5.90
C LEU A 117 16.90 -29.57 7.35
N HIS A 118 17.28 -30.83 7.51
CA HIS A 118 17.67 -31.43 8.77
C HIS A 118 19.17 -31.17 8.99
N MET A 119 19.49 -30.15 9.78
CA MET A 119 20.87 -29.79 10.14
C MET A 119 20.92 -28.89 11.37
N GLU A 120 22.07 -28.84 12.02
CA GLU A 120 22.38 -27.90 13.08
C GLU A 120 22.98 -26.59 12.53
N GLY A 121 22.85 -25.51 13.30
CA GLY A 121 23.39 -24.21 12.93
C GLY A 121 22.68 -23.55 11.74
N PHE A 122 23.46 -23.13 10.74
CA PHE A 122 23.00 -22.25 9.67
C PHE A 122 22.47 -23.03 8.46
N ARG A 123 21.16 -22.93 8.21
CA ARG A 123 20.42 -23.76 7.26
C ARG A 123 20.79 -23.46 5.80
N SER A 124 21.65 -24.29 5.22
CA SER A 124 22.10 -24.21 3.83
C SER A 124 22.49 -25.59 3.29
N LEU A 125 22.57 -25.73 1.97
CA LEU A 125 23.19 -26.88 1.30
C LEU A 125 24.44 -26.43 0.55
N LYS A 126 25.41 -27.33 0.38
CA LYS A 126 26.56 -27.16 -0.52
C LYS A 126 26.20 -27.70 -1.91
N GLU A 127 26.64 -27.02 -2.96
CA GLU A 127 26.45 -27.51 -4.33
C GLU A 127 27.19 -28.84 -4.53
N GLY A 128 26.54 -29.82 -5.13
CA GLY A 128 27.02 -31.21 -5.23
C GLY A 128 26.86 -32.06 -3.95
N GLU A 129 26.31 -31.53 -2.87
CA GLU A 129 26.07 -32.30 -1.63
C GLU A 129 25.03 -33.41 -1.85
N ALA A 130 25.39 -34.66 -1.51
CA ALA A 130 24.47 -35.79 -1.55
C ALA A 130 23.40 -35.68 -0.46
N VAL A 131 22.14 -35.93 -0.81
CA VAL A 131 20.99 -35.75 0.07
C VAL A 131 19.92 -36.82 -0.16
N GLU A 132 19.23 -37.17 0.92
CA GLU A 132 18.01 -37.98 0.94
C GLU A 132 16.83 -37.09 1.32
N PHE A 133 15.66 -37.31 0.72
CA PHE A 133 14.51 -36.45 0.97
C PHE A 133 13.17 -37.12 0.71
N THR A 134 12.16 -36.71 1.48
CA THR A 134 10.75 -36.96 1.14
C THR A 134 10.21 -35.80 0.32
N PHE A 135 9.36 -36.08 -0.66
CA PHE A 135 8.79 -35.08 -1.55
C PHE A 135 7.34 -35.38 -1.94
N LYS A 136 6.65 -34.35 -2.45
CA LYS A 136 5.28 -34.40 -2.97
C LYS A 136 5.18 -33.64 -4.29
N LYS A 137 4.12 -33.90 -5.05
CA LYS A 137 3.73 -33.07 -6.20
C LYS A 137 3.04 -31.79 -5.70
N SER A 138 3.37 -30.66 -6.31
CA SER A 138 2.74 -29.35 -6.05
C SER A 138 2.35 -28.68 -7.36
N ALA A 139 1.58 -27.60 -7.29
CA ALA A 139 1.23 -26.77 -8.45
C ALA A 139 2.44 -26.11 -9.16
N LYS A 140 3.65 -26.19 -8.58
CA LYS A 140 4.89 -25.64 -9.14
C LYS A 140 5.97 -26.72 -9.42
N GLY A 141 5.56 -27.99 -9.52
CA GLY A 141 6.47 -29.14 -9.66
C GLY A 141 6.69 -29.89 -8.35
N LEU A 142 7.77 -30.66 -8.24
CA LEU A 142 8.07 -31.46 -7.05
C LEU A 142 8.63 -30.58 -5.92
N GLU A 143 8.10 -30.73 -4.70
CA GLU A 143 8.51 -29.99 -3.50
C GLU A 143 8.96 -30.97 -2.40
N SER A 144 10.15 -30.73 -1.83
CA SER A 144 10.65 -31.49 -0.67
C SER A 144 9.95 -31.13 0.65
N ILE A 145 9.75 -32.14 1.49
CA ILE A 145 9.06 -32.06 2.79
C ILE A 145 10.07 -32.12 3.93
N ARG A 146 11.04 -33.03 3.86
CA ARG A 146 12.20 -33.14 4.76
C ARG A 146 13.41 -33.56 3.93
N VAL A 147 14.57 -32.97 4.21
CA VAL A 147 15.85 -33.25 3.53
C VAL A 147 16.91 -33.55 4.58
N THR A 148 17.67 -34.62 4.40
CA THR A 148 18.79 -35.07 5.23
C THR A 148 20.03 -35.32 4.38
N GLY A 149 21.20 -35.47 5.02
CA GLY A 149 22.31 -36.17 4.38
C GLY A 149 22.01 -37.68 4.23
N PRO A 150 22.91 -38.45 3.58
CA PRO A 150 22.74 -39.89 3.38
C PRO A 150 22.63 -40.65 4.71
N GLY A 151 21.76 -41.66 4.79
CA GLY A 151 21.49 -42.37 6.05
C GLY A 151 20.81 -41.50 7.12
N GLY A 152 20.10 -40.44 6.73
CA GLY A 152 19.34 -39.58 7.64
C GLY A 152 20.16 -38.57 8.48
N VAL A 153 21.47 -38.45 8.25
CA VAL A 153 22.37 -37.55 8.98
C VAL A 153 22.05 -36.06 8.73
N PHE A 154 22.73 -35.17 9.46
CA PHE A 154 22.63 -33.73 9.20
C PHE A 154 23.25 -33.35 7.85
N CYS A 155 22.61 -32.42 7.14
CA CYS A 155 23.19 -31.82 5.94
C CYS A 155 24.49 -31.06 6.30
N ILE A 156 25.50 -31.14 5.43
CA ILE A 156 26.82 -30.52 5.57
C ILE A 156 26.69 -29.00 5.45
N GLY A 157 26.02 -28.54 4.41
CA GLY A 157 25.82 -27.12 4.15
C GLY A 157 27.06 -26.34 3.68
N SER A 158 26.85 -25.06 3.42
CA SER A 158 27.87 -24.18 2.82
C SER A 158 28.93 -23.72 3.85
N GLU A 159 30.21 -23.91 3.51
CA GLU A 159 31.34 -23.66 4.43
C GLU A 159 31.54 -22.20 4.86
N ARG A 160 30.92 -21.22 4.18
CA ARG A 160 31.06 -19.79 4.50
C ARG A 160 29.79 -18.97 4.24
N ARG A 161 29.36 -18.21 5.25
CA ARG A 161 28.43 -17.07 5.06
C ARG A 161 29.12 -16.03 4.15
N PRO A 162 28.49 -15.56 3.05
CA PRO A 162 29.16 -14.67 2.09
C PRO A 162 29.67 -13.37 2.74
N LYS A 163 30.98 -13.11 2.66
CA LYS A 163 31.58 -11.83 3.04
C LYS A 163 31.50 -10.86 1.86
N GLY A 164 30.86 -9.71 2.06
CA GLY A 164 30.87 -8.61 1.07
C GLY A 164 32.29 -8.10 0.82
N LYS A 165 32.59 -7.69 -0.43
CA LYS A 165 33.91 -7.18 -0.82
C LYS A 165 34.19 -5.81 -0.14
N ASN A 166 35.45 -5.60 0.24
CA ASN A 166 35.92 -4.39 0.92
C ASN A 166 36.19 -3.21 -0.04
N VAL A 167 36.00 -1.99 0.47
CA VAL A 167 36.74 -0.79 0.05
C VAL A 167 37.46 -0.21 1.28
N GLN A 168 38.67 0.33 1.08
CA GLN A 168 39.64 0.77 2.11
C GLN A 168 39.44 2.28 2.43
N LYS A 169 39.91 2.93 3.53
CA LYS A 169 40.68 2.53 4.75
C LYS A 169 40.53 3.62 5.86
N ARG A 170 40.46 3.19 7.13
CA ARG A 170 40.83 3.90 8.41
C ARG A 170 40.18 5.26 8.83
N ARG A 171 39.48 5.23 9.98
CA ARG A 171 40.06 5.56 11.31
C ARG A 171 39.30 4.82 12.45
N SER A 172 39.73 4.98 13.71
CA SER A 172 39.64 3.95 14.77
C SER A 172 38.54 4.11 15.83
N LYS A 173 38.09 2.96 16.36
CA LYS A 173 37.42 2.71 17.67
C LYS A 173 36.37 3.73 18.15
N GLY A 174 35.11 3.33 18.03
CA GLY A 174 33.93 3.89 18.69
C GLY A 174 32.76 2.95 18.46
N ASP A 175 32.00 2.64 19.51
CA ASP A 175 31.08 1.52 19.66
C ASP A 175 30.17 1.19 18.47
N ARG A 176 30.01 -0.12 18.20
CA ARG A 176 28.97 -0.63 17.29
C ARG A 176 28.08 -1.65 18.00
N VAL A 177 26.92 -1.17 18.44
CA VAL A 177 25.80 -1.97 18.93
C VAL A 177 25.33 -2.91 17.82
N THR A 178 25.27 -4.21 18.12
CA THR A 178 24.71 -5.23 17.24
C THR A 178 23.21 -5.37 17.47
N TRP A 179 22.41 -5.07 16.45
CA TRP A 179 21.00 -5.43 16.42
C TRP A 179 20.84 -6.95 16.25
N LEU A 180 20.73 -7.65 17.37
CA LEU A 180 20.22 -9.03 17.41
C LEU A 180 18.68 -8.98 17.34
N VAL A 181 18.11 -9.35 16.19
CA VAL A 181 16.69 -9.68 16.08
C VAL A 181 16.45 -11.03 16.78
N SER A 182 16.36 -10.98 18.11
CA SER A 182 16.09 -12.14 18.96
C SER A 182 14.60 -12.45 18.96
N ASN A 183 14.19 -13.38 18.09
CA ASN A 183 12.83 -13.91 18.08
C ASN A 183 12.63 -14.92 19.24
N ARG A 184 12.61 -14.39 20.48
CA ARG A 184 12.14 -14.96 21.77
C ARG A 184 12.76 -14.14 22.92
N PRO A 185 11.99 -13.69 23.92
CA PRO A 185 12.54 -13.17 25.18
C PRO A 185 12.78 -14.33 26.16
N VAL A 186 13.98 -14.91 26.15
CA VAL A 186 14.46 -15.75 27.27
C VAL A 186 15.29 -14.87 28.18
N LEU A 187 14.65 -14.32 29.23
CA LEU A 187 15.35 -13.60 30.28
C LEU A 187 16.05 -14.62 31.18
N LEU A 188 17.36 -14.79 30.97
CA LEU A 188 18.17 -15.81 31.64
C LEU A 188 18.55 -15.33 33.05
N LEU A 189 17.64 -15.53 34.00
CA LEU A 189 17.87 -15.27 35.42
C LEU A 189 18.80 -16.34 36.00
N ARG A 190 20.07 -15.98 36.23
CA ARG A 190 20.96 -16.76 37.11
C ARG A 190 20.57 -16.49 38.57
N GLY A 191 20.15 -17.54 39.27
CA GLY A 191 20.17 -17.58 40.74
C GLY A 191 18.84 -17.85 41.42
N LYS A 192 18.76 -19.06 42.01
CA LYS A 192 17.82 -19.56 43.02
C LYS A 192 16.38 -19.89 42.56
N ASN A 193 16.03 -21.14 42.84
CA ASN A 193 14.82 -21.86 42.47
C ASN A 193 13.53 -21.13 42.91
N TYR A 194 12.59 -20.97 41.98
CA TYR A 194 11.16 -20.95 42.29
C TYR A 194 10.36 -21.49 41.10
N VAL A 195 9.58 -22.54 41.33
CA VAL A 195 8.63 -23.12 40.37
C VAL A 195 7.29 -22.40 40.55
N MET A 196 6.65 -21.96 39.45
CA MET A 196 5.19 -21.90 39.27
C MET A 196 4.76 -21.11 38.01
N GLY A 197 3.82 -21.70 37.26
CA GLY A 197 2.58 -21.02 36.82
C GLY A 197 2.62 -19.90 35.77
N GLN A 198 1.90 -20.14 34.67
CA GLN A 198 1.54 -19.19 33.59
C GLN A 198 1.04 -17.79 34.05
N ARG A 199 1.92 -16.80 34.32
CA ARG A 199 1.49 -15.40 34.61
C ARG A 199 2.31 -14.25 33.98
N ARG A 200 3.21 -14.51 33.01
CA ARG A 200 4.17 -13.49 32.52
C ARG A 200 3.71 -12.54 31.39
N ARG A 201 2.48 -12.63 30.86
CA ARG A 201 1.96 -11.62 29.90
C ARG A 201 1.31 -10.38 30.55
N ALA A 202 0.95 -10.43 31.82
CA ALA A 202 0.21 -9.35 32.48
C ALA A 202 1.07 -8.17 32.98
N VAL A 203 2.36 -8.42 33.28
CA VAL A 203 3.15 -7.49 34.12
C VAL A 203 3.60 -6.22 33.38
N ILE A 204 3.78 -6.27 32.05
CA ILE A 204 4.12 -5.08 31.25
C ILE A 204 2.87 -4.27 30.86
N LEU A 205 1.69 -4.91 30.78
CA LEU A 205 0.41 -4.23 30.50
C LEU A 205 -0.22 -3.58 31.76
N GLY A 206 0.24 -3.95 32.96
CA GLY A 206 -0.39 -3.54 34.23
C GLY A 206 -0.39 -2.04 34.53
N ALA A 207 0.39 -1.23 33.79
CA ALA A 207 0.41 0.23 33.92
C ALA A 207 -0.73 0.94 33.16
N VAL A 208 -1.53 0.22 32.37
CA VAL A 208 -2.52 0.80 31.43
C VAL A 208 -3.94 0.84 32.00
N LEU A 209 -4.18 0.32 33.21
CA LEU A 209 -5.51 0.27 33.82
C LEU A 209 -5.85 1.53 34.62
N CYS A 210 -6.50 2.49 33.96
CA CYS A 210 -7.58 3.25 34.61
C CYS A 210 -8.68 3.63 33.61
N GLN A 211 -9.94 3.52 34.07
CA GLN A 211 -11.17 3.95 33.40
C GLN A 211 -11.55 3.28 32.07
N TYR A 212 -12.21 2.12 32.18
CA TYR A 212 -13.41 1.87 31.38
C TYR A 212 -14.50 1.12 32.17
N HIS A 213 -14.80 1.57 33.40
CA HIS A 213 -16.08 1.27 34.06
C HIS A 213 -16.40 2.31 35.15
N LYS A 214 -17.63 2.86 35.08
CA LYS A 214 -18.38 3.67 36.06
C LYS A 214 -17.63 4.20 37.31
N GLY A 215 -17.24 5.48 37.24
CA GLY A 215 -17.30 6.45 38.35
C GLY A 215 -16.75 6.06 39.72
N ILE A 216 -15.43 5.90 39.86
CA ILE A 216 -14.72 6.01 41.16
C ILE A 216 -13.42 6.81 40.94
N THR A 217 -13.10 7.74 41.84
CA THR A 217 -11.84 8.48 41.89
C THR A 217 -10.72 7.62 42.48
N ALA A 218 -9.60 7.46 41.77
CA ALA A 218 -8.45 6.69 42.21
C ALA A 218 -7.22 7.56 42.47
N LYS A 219 -6.68 7.54 43.69
CA LYS A 219 -5.35 8.09 44.03
C LYS A 219 -4.26 7.17 43.47
N LEU A 220 -3.23 7.74 42.85
CA LEU A 220 -2.00 7.00 42.54
C LEU A 220 -1.25 6.66 43.84
N TYR A 221 -0.84 5.41 43.99
CA TYR A 221 0.18 4.98 44.95
C TYR A 221 1.49 4.64 44.21
N PRO A 222 2.65 5.15 44.66
CA PRO A 222 3.92 4.84 44.01
C PRO A 222 4.41 3.44 44.38
N LEU A 223 4.52 2.54 43.39
CA LEU A 223 5.18 1.25 43.55
C LEU A 223 6.70 1.42 43.57
N HIS A 224 7.30 1.42 44.76
CA HIS A 224 8.75 1.38 44.95
C HIS A 224 9.32 -0.01 44.61
N MET A 225 9.70 -0.24 43.34
CA MET A 225 10.68 -1.28 43.00
C MET A 225 12.10 -0.73 43.13
N LYS A 226 12.89 -1.28 44.05
CA LYS A 226 14.33 -0.99 44.15
C LYS A 226 15.04 -1.54 42.90
N GLY A 227 15.64 -0.65 42.09
CA GLY A 227 16.71 -1.02 41.14
C GLY A 227 16.49 -0.73 39.66
N LEU A 228 15.31 -0.25 39.21
CA LEU A 228 15.07 0.11 37.80
C LEU A 228 14.44 1.50 37.68
N ARG A 229 15.23 2.49 37.22
CA ARG A 229 14.70 3.78 36.74
C ARG A 229 14.06 3.58 35.36
N LEU A 230 12.75 3.37 35.34
CA LEU A 230 11.91 3.49 34.14
C LEU A 230 11.60 4.98 33.89
N GLU A 231 12.61 5.73 33.47
CA GLU A 231 12.41 7.11 33.00
C GLU A 231 11.92 7.09 31.53
N ARG A 232 10.72 7.62 31.29
CA ARG A 232 10.11 7.97 29.99
C ARG A 232 9.61 6.81 29.10
N VAL A 233 8.50 6.17 29.51
CA VAL A 233 7.49 5.65 28.56
C VAL A 233 6.13 6.25 28.92
N SER A 234 5.81 7.39 28.29
CA SER A 234 4.50 8.04 28.42
C SER A 234 3.48 7.29 27.59
N LEU A 235 2.75 6.35 28.22
CA LEU A 235 1.70 5.58 27.56
C LEU A 235 0.54 6.47 27.09
N VAL A 236 -0.06 6.08 25.97
CA VAL A 236 -1.25 6.71 25.36
C VAL A 236 -2.32 6.91 26.42
N SER A 237 -2.68 8.16 26.68
CA SER A 237 -3.67 8.55 27.68
C SER A 237 -5.09 8.20 27.25
N ALA A 238 -5.95 7.97 28.24
CA ALA A 238 -7.40 7.92 28.03
C ALA A 238 -7.94 9.28 27.53
N PRO A 239 -9.12 9.31 26.85
CA PRO A 239 -9.71 10.54 26.35
C PRO A 239 -9.85 11.59 27.47
N GLY A 240 -9.22 12.75 27.29
CA GLY A 240 -9.22 13.85 28.26
C GLY A 240 -7.92 14.07 29.04
N CYS A 241 -6.95 13.15 28.99
CA CYS A 241 -5.59 13.41 29.48
C CYS A 241 -4.64 13.72 28.32
N GLN A 242 -3.86 14.79 28.41
CA GLN A 242 -2.89 15.17 27.37
C GLN A 242 -1.85 14.05 27.16
N ALA A 243 -1.66 13.62 25.91
CA ALA A 243 -0.64 12.65 25.56
C ALA A 243 0.75 13.21 25.87
N ALA A 244 1.44 12.64 26.86
CA ALA A 244 2.74 13.12 27.33
C ALA A 244 3.92 12.70 26.41
N GLY A 245 3.66 12.56 25.11
CA GLY A 245 4.59 12.16 24.06
C GLY A 245 4.04 12.56 22.68
N PRO A 246 4.87 12.58 21.63
CA PRO A 246 4.46 13.00 20.30
C PRO A 246 3.33 12.10 19.77
N MET A 247 2.30 12.71 19.18
CA MET A 247 1.19 11.99 18.55
C MET A 247 1.26 12.12 17.03
N PRO A 248 0.95 11.06 16.26
CA PRO A 248 0.85 11.15 14.81
C PRO A 248 -0.35 12.02 14.44
N LYS A 249 -0.18 12.91 13.46
CA LYS A 249 -1.27 13.74 12.91
C LYS A 249 -2.05 13.00 11.82
N HIS A 250 -1.33 12.18 11.05
CA HIS A 250 -1.85 11.42 9.92
C HIS A 250 -1.39 9.96 9.99
N ILE A 251 -2.32 9.00 9.95
CA ILE A 251 -2.03 7.56 9.82
C ILE A 251 -2.57 7.03 8.50
N ALA A 252 -1.76 6.26 7.77
CA ALA A 252 -2.18 5.51 6.59
C ALA A 252 -2.34 4.01 6.88
N PHE A 253 -3.35 3.35 6.30
CA PHE A 253 -3.65 1.92 6.49
C PHE A 253 -3.72 1.14 5.18
N ILE A 254 -2.98 0.03 5.10
CA ILE A 254 -3.17 -1.04 4.10
C ILE A 254 -4.03 -2.14 4.74
N MET A 255 -5.33 -2.12 4.42
CA MET A 255 -6.39 -2.96 5.00
C MET A 255 -6.39 -4.40 4.43
N ASP A 256 -5.27 -5.11 4.56
CA ASP A 256 -5.09 -6.48 4.04
C ASP A 256 -5.58 -7.53 5.05
N GLY A 257 -6.09 -8.66 4.52
CA GLY A 257 -6.52 -9.82 5.31
C GLY A 257 -7.98 -10.24 5.09
N ASN A 258 -8.85 -9.42 4.50
CA ASN A 258 -10.30 -9.66 4.40
C ASN A 258 -10.66 -11.07 3.87
N ARG A 259 -10.08 -11.49 2.74
CA ARG A 259 -10.32 -12.83 2.16
C ARG A 259 -9.75 -13.98 3.00
N ARG A 260 -8.67 -13.74 3.76
CA ARG A 260 -8.10 -14.71 4.70
C ARG A 260 -8.98 -14.84 5.95
N TYR A 261 -9.56 -13.73 6.40
CA TYR A 261 -10.53 -13.70 7.49
C TYR A 261 -11.82 -14.41 7.10
N ALA A 262 -12.38 -14.14 5.93
CA ALA A 262 -13.54 -14.86 5.39
C ALA A 262 -13.33 -16.38 5.43
N LYS A 263 -12.21 -16.86 4.88
CA LYS A 263 -11.83 -18.28 4.92
C LYS A 263 -11.63 -18.82 6.35
N LYS A 264 -11.07 -18.03 7.27
CA LYS A 264 -10.87 -18.41 8.68
C LYS A 264 -12.21 -18.58 9.41
N CYS A 265 -13.17 -17.71 9.14
CA CYS A 265 -14.50 -17.69 9.74
C CYS A 265 -15.54 -18.53 8.97
N GLN A 266 -15.14 -19.21 7.89
CA GLN A 266 -16.02 -20.01 7.03
C GLN A 266 -17.21 -19.22 6.43
N VAL A 267 -16.99 -17.93 6.15
CA VAL A 267 -17.96 -17.04 5.48
C VAL A 267 -17.52 -16.69 4.07
N GLU A 268 -18.45 -16.17 3.28
CA GLU A 268 -18.17 -15.73 1.91
C GLU A 268 -17.15 -14.59 1.82
N ARG A 269 -16.45 -14.51 0.69
CA ARG A 269 -15.41 -13.48 0.48
C ARG A 269 -15.97 -12.07 0.66
N GLN A 270 -17.18 -11.84 0.14
CA GLN A 270 -17.89 -10.58 0.19
C GLN A 270 -18.16 -10.14 1.64
N GLU A 271 -18.56 -11.08 2.51
CA GLU A 271 -18.79 -10.81 3.93
C GLU A 271 -17.49 -10.39 4.63
N GLY A 272 -16.35 -11.04 4.30
CA GLY A 272 -15.05 -10.60 4.81
C GLY A 272 -14.65 -9.18 4.39
N HIS A 273 -15.13 -8.70 3.24
CA HIS A 273 -14.96 -7.31 2.80
C HIS A 273 -15.95 -6.35 3.50
N SER A 274 -17.20 -6.76 3.70
CA SER A 274 -18.20 -6.02 4.50
C SER A 274 -17.71 -5.79 5.94
N GLN A 275 -17.20 -6.83 6.61
CA GLN A 275 -16.60 -6.71 7.94
C GLN A 275 -15.32 -5.86 7.95
N GLY A 276 -14.55 -5.87 6.85
CA GLY A 276 -13.45 -4.95 6.65
C GLY A 276 -13.90 -3.47 6.64
N PHE A 277 -15.04 -3.17 6.02
CA PHE A 277 -15.61 -1.81 6.07
C PHE A 277 -16.12 -1.45 7.46
N ASN A 278 -16.79 -2.37 8.17
CA ASN A 278 -17.21 -2.14 9.55
C ASN A 278 -16.01 -1.79 10.46
N LYS A 279 -14.88 -2.49 10.26
CA LYS A 279 -13.64 -2.20 11.00
C LYS A 279 -13.03 -0.84 10.68
N LEU A 280 -13.17 -0.35 9.44
CA LEU A 280 -12.76 0.99 9.07
C LEU A 280 -13.50 2.05 9.90
N ALA A 281 -14.83 1.97 9.95
CA ALA A 281 -15.64 2.91 10.73
C ALA A 281 -15.29 2.88 12.24
N GLU A 282 -14.99 1.70 12.79
CA GLU A 282 -14.53 1.56 14.18
C GLU A 282 -13.13 2.18 14.39
N THR A 283 -12.20 1.93 13.47
CA THR A 283 -10.82 2.45 13.54
C THR A 283 -10.76 3.97 13.41
N LEU A 284 -11.57 4.55 12.53
CA LEU A 284 -11.71 6.01 12.41
C LEU A 284 -12.21 6.66 13.70
N ARG A 285 -13.14 6.00 14.41
CA ARG A 285 -13.61 6.45 15.73
C ARG A 285 -12.50 6.40 16.77
N TRP A 286 -11.64 5.39 16.75
CA TRP A 286 -10.47 5.34 17.63
C TRP A 286 -9.46 6.45 17.32
N CYS A 287 -9.15 6.70 16.05
CA CYS A 287 -8.29 7.81 15.63
C CYS A 287 -8.84 9.16 16.13
N LEU A 288 -10.13 9.43 15.91
CA LEU A 288 -10.78 10.65 16.40
C LEU A 288 -10.72 10.79 17.93
N ASN A 289 -11.02 9.71 18.67
CA ASN A 289 -10.94 9.71 20.14
C ASN A 289 -9.51 9.95 20.67
N LEU A 290 -8.48 9.66 19.87
CA LEU A 290 -7.06 9.89 20.17
C LEU A 290 -6.55 11.25 19.64
N GLY A 291 -7.39 12.08 19.03
CA GLY A 291 -7.01 13.36 18.44
C GLY A 291 -6.23 13.25 17.12
N ILE A 292 -6.27 12.09 16.46
CA ILE A 292 -5.64 11.84 15.16
C ILE A 292 -6.64 12.22 14.09
N LEU A 293 -6.45 13.40 13.51
CA LEU A 293 -7.47 14.05 12.68
C LEU A 293 -7.47 13.59 11.21
N GLU A 294 -6.41 12.96 10.72
CA GLU A 294 -6.33 12.52 9.34
C GLU A 294 -5.98 11.03 9.18
N VAL A 295 -6.73 10.35 8.32
CA VAL A 295 -6.55 8.93 8.02
C VAL A 295 -6.64 8.68 6.51
N THR A 296 -5.64 8.00 5.96
CA THR A 296 -5.66 7.52 4.56
C THR A 296 -5.77 6.00 4.50
N VAL A 297 -6.65 5.45 3.67
CA VAL A 297 -6.87 3.99 3.61
C VAL A 297 -6.81 3.44 2.19
N TYR A 298 -6.14 2.30 2.02
CA TYR A 298 -6.08 1.60 0.74
C TYR A 298 -7.31 0.71 0.57
N ALA A 299 -8.34 1.22 -0.09
CA ALA A 299 -9.61 0.52 -0.27
C ALA A 299 -9.61 -0.37 -1.52
N PHE A 300 -9.16 0.14 -2.67
CA PHE A 300 -9.11 -0.61 -3.92
C PHE A 300 -7.90 -0.20 -4.77
N SER A 301 -7.09 -1.18 -5.17
CA SER A 301 -5.90 -0.96 -6.02
C SER A 301 -6.23 -1.16 -7.49
N ILE A 302 -5.55 -0.47 -8.41
CA ILE A 302 -5.63 -0.76 -9.86
C ILE A 302 -5.26 -2.23 -10.14
N GLU A 303 -4.32 -2.80 -9.38
CA GLU A 303 -3.97 -4.22 -9.45
C GLU A 303 -5.12 -5.17 -9.06
N ASN A 304 -6.24 -4.66 -8.52
CA ASN A 304 -7.41 -5.47 -8.16
C ASN A 304 -8.39 -5.67 -9.31
N PHE A 305 -8.31 -4.87 -10.40
CA PHE A 305 -9.03 -5.16 -11.64
C PHE A 305 -8.59 -6.49 -12.31
N LYS A 306 -7.38 -6.99 -11.99
CA LYS A 306 -6.86 -8.28 -12.47
C LYS A 306 -7.48 -9.52 -11.78
N ARG A 307 -8.46 -9.32 -10.89
CA ARG A 307 -9.18 -10.41 -10.22
C ARG A 307 -10.35 -10.91 -11.09
N SER A 308 -10.96 -12.02 -10.70
CA SER A 308 -12.16 -12.54 -11.36
C SER A 308 -13.28 -11.50 -11.37
N LYS A 309 -13.97 -11.34 -12.51
CA LYS A 309 -15.05 -10.34 -12.69
C LYS A 309 -16.04 -10.30 -11.52
N SER A 310 -16.58 -11.45 -11.09
CA SER A 310 -17.49 -11.53 -9.93
C SER A 310 -16.90 -10.98 -8.60
N GLU A 311 -15.58 -11.04 -8.37
CA GLU A 311 -14.95 -10.42 -7.20
C GLU A 311 -14.74 -8.91 -7.38
N VAL A 312 -14.58 -8.44 -8.62
CA VAL A 312 -14.50 -7.00 -8.93
C VAL A 312 -15.88 -6.36 -8.84
N ASP A 313 -16.89 -6.96 -9.49
CA ASP A 313 -18.28 -6.51 -9.48
C ASP A 313 -18.79 -6.39 -8.02
N GLY A 314 -18.61 -7.44 -7.21
CA GLY A 314 -18.99 -7.40 -5.79
C GLY A 314 -18.24 -6.33 -4.96
N LEU A 315 -17.00 -5.98 -5.31
CA LEU A 315 -16.29 -4.87 -4.68
C LEU A 315 -16.81 -3.49 -5.12
N MET A 316 -17.27 -3.36 -6.37
CA MET A 316 -17.92 -2.14 -6.85
C MET A 316 -19.30 -1.98 -6.23
N ASP A 317 -20.09 -3.05 -6.13
CA ASP A 317 -21.42 -3.03 -5.48
C ASP A 317 -21.31 -2.70 -3.99
N LEU A 318 -20.28 -3.23 -3.30
CA LEU A 318 -19.98 -2.82 -1.93
C LEU A 318 -19.61 -1.33 -1.86
N ALA A 319 -18.81 -0.82 -2.80
CA ALA A 319 -18.48 0.60 -2.84
C ALA A 319 -19.73 1.47 -3.05
N ARG A 320 -20.63 1.10 -3.96
CA ARG A 320 -21.95 1.75 -4.14
C ARG A 320 -22.73 1.80 -2.84
N GLU A 321 -22.96 0.63 -2.23
CA GLU A 321 -23.71 0.52 -0.97
C GLU A 321 -23.14 1.44 0.12
N LYS A 322 -21.80 1.48 0.26
CA LYS A 322 -21.16 2.31 1.29
C LYS A 322 -21.12 3.81 0.95
N PHE A 323 -20.96 4.21 -0.31
CA PHE A 323 -21.04 5.62 -0.70
C PHE A 323 -22.47 6.16 -0.62
N SER A 324 -23.48 5.41 -1.06
CA SER A 324 -24.90 5.78 -0.89
C SER A 324 -25.26 5.93 0.59
N ARG A 325 -24.84 4.97 1.43
CA ARG A 325 -25.05 5.05 2.88
C ARG A 325 -24.32 6.22 3.55
N LEU A 326 -23.15 6.63 3.04
CA LEU A 326 -22.49 7.86 3.53
C LEU A 326 -23.34 9.12 3.24
N MET A 327 -24.11 9.13 2.14
CA MET A 327 -25.04 10.21 1.83
C MET A 327 -26.32 10.16 2.69
N GLU A 328 -26.80 8.98 3.06
CA GLU A 328 -27.87 8.84 4.07
C GLU A 328 -27.42 9.33 5.47
N GLU A 329 -26.15 9.15 5.82
CA GLU A 329 -25.59 9.52 7.13
C GLU A 329 -24.98 10.95 7.17
N GLN A 330 -25.35 11.85 6.24
CA GLN A 330 -24.82 13.22 6.11
C GLN A 330 -24.82 14.04 7.41
N GLU A 331 -25.90 14.02 8.21
CA GLU A 331 -25.95 14.74 9.49
C GLU A 331 -24.82 14.34 10.44
N LYS A 332 -24.43 13.05 10.44
CA LYS A 332 -23.34 12.54 11.27
C LYS A 332 -21.99 13.03 10.74
N LEU A 333 -21.81 13.06 9.41
CA LEU A 333 -20.60 13.59 8.78
C LEU A 333 -20.43 15.09 9.09
N GLN A 334 -21.51 15.87 9.01
CA GLN A 334 -21.52 17.30 9.35
C GLN A 334 -21.21 17.53 10.84
N LYS A 335 -21.91 16.81 11.74
CA LYS A 335 -21.70 16.91 13.20
C LYS A 335 -20.25 16.68 13.60
N HIS A 336 -19.63 15.64 13.05
CA HIS A 336 -18.23 15.28 13.31
C HIS A 336 -17.23 16.00 12.38
N GLY A 337 -17.70 16.79 11.40
CA GLY A 337 -16.87 17.56 10.48
C GLY A 337 -15.91 16.71 9.65
N VAL A 338 -16.38 15.59 9.11
CA VAL A 338 -15.57 14.60 8.38
C VAL A 338 -15.51 14.93 6.89
N CYS A 339 -14.39 15.50 6.44
CA CYS A 339 -14.07 15.67 5.02
C CYS A 339 -13.68 14.33 4.41
N ILE A 340 -14.37 13.91 3.34
CA ILE A 340 -14.06 12.70 2.60
C ILE A 340 -13.39 13.10 1.28
N ARG A 341 -12.23 12.52 0.99
CA ARG A 341 -11.53 12.65 -0.28
C ARG A 341 -11.33 11.26 -0.87
N VAL A 342 -11.54 11.08 -2.17
CA VAL A 342 -11.31 9.80 -2.85
C VAL A 342 -10.19 9.99 -3.86
N LEU A 343 -9.12 9.19 -3.73
CA LEU A 343 -7.86 9.42 -4.43
C LEU A 343 -7.52 8.21 -5.33
N GLY A 344 -7.26 8.46 -6.62
CA GLY A 344 -6.89 7.42 -7.58
C GLY A 344 -7.28 7.80 -9.01
N ASP A 345 -7.14 6.86 -9.93
CA ASP A 345 -7.57 7.07 -11.32
C ASP A 345 -9.05 6.68 -11.46
N LEU A 346 -9.92 7.60 -11.04
CA LEU A 346 -11.35 7.37 -10.88
C LEU A 346 -12.07 7.12 -12.22
N HIS A 347 -11.48 7.52 -13.36
CA HIS A 347 -11.98 7.21 -14.70
C HIS A 347 -12.09 5.71 -14.98
N LEU A 348 -11.34 4.87 -14.24
CA LEU A 348 -11.38 3.42 -14.34
C LEU A 348 -12.61 2.79 -13.65
N LEU A 349 -13.41 3.58 -12.95
CA LEU A 349 -14.62 3.12 -12.25
C LEU A 349 -15.87 3.21 -13.15
N PRO A 350 -16.91 2.41 -12.88
CA PRO A 350 -18.23 2.62 -13.48
C PRO A 350 -18.72 4.06 -13.27
N LEU A 351 -19.31 4.68 -14.30
CA LEU A 351 -19.70 6.11 -14.29
C LEU A 351 -20.61 6.47 -13.09
N ASP A 352 -21.61 5.63 -12.83
CA ASP A 352 -22.52 5.75 -11.69
C ASP A 352 -21.83 5.63 -10.32
N LEU A 353 -20.65 4.97 -10.23
CA LEU A 353 -19.81 5.03 -9.03
C LEU A 353 -18.95 6.30 -8.98
N GLN A 354 -18.51 6.83 -10.12
CA GLN A 354 -17.80 8.12 -10.19
C GLN A 354 -18.71 9.27 -9.71
N GLU A 355 -19.98 9.27 -10.11
CA GLU A 355 -20.99 10.25 -9.67
C GLU A 355 -21.24 10.19 -8.15
N LEU A 356 -21.45 8.98 -7.59
CA LEU A 356 -21.60 8.80 -6.13
C LEU A 356 -20.36 9.28 -5.35
N VAL A 357 -19.16 9.02 -5.88
CA VAL A 357 -17.90 9.51 -5.30
C VAL A 357 -17.82 11.04 -5.38
N ALA A 358 -18.15 11.64 -6.53
CA ALA A 358 -18.12 13.08 -6.73
C ALA A 358 -19.08 13.80 -5.76
N GLN A 359 -20.31 13.31 -5.62
CA GLN A 359 -21.30 13.80 -4.66
C GLN A 359 -20.77 13.74 -3.22
N ALA A 360 -20.17 12.62 -2.81
CA ALA A 360 -19.64 12.44 -1.45
C ALA A 360 -18.47 13.40 -1.13
N VAL A 361 -17.55 13.58 -2.07
CA VAL A 361 -16.43 14.53 -1.94
C VAL A 361 -16.97 15.96 -1.90
N GLN A 362 -17.85 16.34 -2.84
CA GLN A 362 -18.37 17.71 -2.95
C GLN A 362 -19.23 18.11 -1.74
N THR A 363 -19.99 17.18 -1.17
CA THR A 363 -20.82 17.39 0.03
C THR A 363 -19.96 17.67 1.27
N THR A 364 -18.83 16.97 1.40
CA THR A 364 -17.96 17.03 2.59
C THR A 364 -16.76 17.97 2.43
N ARG A 365 -16.56 18.59 1.26
CA ARG A 365 -15.38 19.41 0.92
C ARG A 365 -15.06 20.54 1.90
N ASN A 366 -16.10 21.14 2.50
CA ASN A 366 -15.98 22.28 3.41
C ASN A 366 -15.83 21.87 4.88
N TYR A 367 -15.84 20.57 5.18
CA TYR A 367 -15.67 20.08 6.55
C TYR A 367 -14.18 20.05 6.91
N ASN A 368 -13.84 20.29 8.19
CA ASN A 368 -12.47 20.62 8.58
C ASN A 368 -12.01 20.04 9.94
N LYS A 369 -12.80 19.16 10.57
CA LYS A 369 -12.45 18.56 11.86
C LYS A 369 -11.67 17.26 11.70
N CYS A 370 -12.07 16.43 10.74
CA CYS A 370 -11.43 15.15 10.44
C CYS A 370 -11.31 14.97 8.92
N PHE A 371 -10.29 14.26 8.46
CA PHE A 371 -10.03 13.99 7.05
C PHE A 371 -9.90 12.49 6.81
N LEU A 372 -10.70 11.96 5.87
CA LEU A 372 -10.66 10.58 5.42
C LEU A 372 -10.29 10.54 3.94
N ASN A 373 -9.09 10.09 3.62
CA ASN A 373 -8.64 9.89 2.25
C ASN A 373 -8.81 8.41 1.87
N ILE A 374 -9.69 8.11 0.93
CA ILE A 374 -9.99 6.75 0.45
C ILE A 374 -9.25 6.52 -0.86
N CYS A 375 -8.17 5.75 -0.84
CA CYS A 375 -7.47 5.38 -2.06
C CYS A 375 -8.21 4.26 -2.80
N PHE A 376 -8.83 4.60 -3.93
CA PHE A 376 -9.73 3.74 -4.70
C PHE A 376 -9.39 3.86 -6.20
N ALA A 377 -9.29 2.73 -6.92
CA ALA A 377 -8.60 2.65 -8.21
C ALA A 377 -7.20 3.32 -8.17
N TYR A 378 -6.46 3.07 -7.09
CA TYR A 378 -5.20 3.76 -6.80
C TYR A 378 -3.97 2.85 -6.96
N THR A 379 -2.85 3.41 -7.42
CA THR A 379 -1.49 2.95 -7.12
C THR A 379 -0.57 4.16 -7.06
N SER A 380 0.51 4.10 -6.27
CA SER A 380 1.43 5.24 -6.11
C SER A 380 2.22 5.53 -7.39
N ARG A 381 2.56 4.51 -8.18
CA ARG A 381 3.15 4.71 -9.52
C ARG A 381 2.24 5.51 -10.45
N HIS A 382 0.94 5.22 -10.50
CA HIS A 382 0.00 5.99 -11.33
C HIS A 382 -0.15 7.43 -10.80
N GLU A 383 -0.21 7.63 -9.49
CA GLU A 383 -0.23 8.97 -8.88
C GLU A 383 1.01 9.79 -9.24
N ILE A 384 2.22 9.23 -9.11
CA ILE A 384 3.48 9.91 -9.45
C ILE A 384 3.54 10.22 -10.95
N SER A 385 3.16 9.26 -11.81
CA SER A 385 3.07 9.50 -13.25
C SER A 385 2.04 10.56 -13.61
N ASN A 386 0.91 10.64 -12.89
CA ASN A 386 -0.06 11.72 -13.09
C ASN A 386 0.51 13.07 -12.65
N ALA A 387 1.14 13.16 -11.47
CA ALA A 387 1.75 14.39 -10.98
C ALA A 387 2.79 14.95 -11.98
N VAL A 388 3.58 14.07 -12.61
CA VAL A 388 4.50 14.46 -13.70
C VAL A 388 3.75 14.91 -14.96
N ARG A 389 2.64 14.26 -15.32
CA ARG A 389 1.79 14.67 -16.45
C ARG A 389 1.15 16.05 -16.22
N GLU A 390 0.69 16.36 -15.01
CA GLU A 390 0.16 17.69 -14.68
C GLU A 390 1.23 18.78 -14.82
N MET A 391 2.46 18.53 -14.36
CA MET A 391 3.57 19.47 -14.57
C MET A 391 3.93 19.62 -16.05
N ALA A 392 3.93 18.53 -16.83
CA ALA A 392 4.18 18.57 -18.27
C ALA A 392 3.09 19.36 -19.03
N TRP A 393 1.83 19.19 -18.65
CA TRP A 393 0.72 20.03 -19.13
C TRP A 393 0.94 21.51 -18.74
N GLY A 394 1.38 21.80 -17.51
CA GLY A 394 1.74 23.15 -17.09
C GLY A 394 2.82 23.80 -17.95
N VAL A 395 3.82 23.03 -18.41
CA VAL A 395 4.85 23.50 -19.35
C VAL A 395 4.26 23.71 -20.75
N GLU A 396 3.44 22.78 -21.25
CA GLU A 396 2.78 22.88 -22.56
C GLU A 396 1.86 24.11 -22.66
N GLN A 397 1.15 24.46 -21.57
CA GLN A 397 0.31 25.65 -21.48
C GLN A 397 1.09 26.95 -21.19
N GLY A 398 2.43 26.89 -21.10
CA GLY A 398 3.26 28.07 -20.79
C GLY A 398 3.11 28.61 -19.36
N LEU A 399 2.54 27.83 -18.44
CA LEU A 399 2.36 28.19 -17.02
C LEU A 399 3.61 27.90 -16.18
N LEU A 400 4.48 27.01 -16.65
CA LEU A 400 5.74 26.61 -16.01
C LEU A 400 6.90 26.63 -17.00
N ASP A 401 8.09 27.03 -16.55
CA ASP A 401 9.33 26.67 -17.25
C ASP A 401 9.73 25.22 -16.87
N PRO A 402 10.39 24.45 -17.75
CA PRO A 402 10.95 23.13 -17.38
C PRO A 402 11.89 23.16 -16.17
N SER A 403 12.52 24.31 -15.90
CA SER A 403 13.40 24.56 -14.74
C SER A 403 12.66 24.76 -13.41
N ASP A 404 11.33 24.94 -13.43
CA ASP A 404 10.50 25.08 -12.23
C ASP A 404 10.15 23.72 -11.61
N VAL A 405 10.30 22.63 -12.39
CA VAL A 405 10.02 21.26 -11.96
C VAL A 405 10.93 20.88 -10.78
N SER A 406 10.30 20.56 -9.66
CA SER A 406 10.98 20.28 -8.40
C SER A 406 10.20 19.27 -7.56
N GLU A 407 10.86 18.70 -6.55
CA GLU A 407 10.22 17.77 -5.61
C GLU A 407 9.03 18.42 -4.88
N SER A 408 9.15 19.70 -4.51
CA SER A 408 8.05 20.44 -3.88
C SER A 408 6.89 20.71 -4.85
N LEU A 409 7.16 20.87 -6.15
CA LEU A 409 6.10 21.01 -7.14
C LEU A 409 5.40 19.67 -7.40
N LEU A 410 6.17 18.59 -7.53
CA LEU A 410 5.64 17.23 -7.70
C LEU A 410 4.72 16.86 -6.53
N ASP A 411 5.16 17.11 -5.29
CA ASP A 411 4.38 16.85 -4.07
C ASP A 411 3.01 17.54 -4.08
N LYS A 412 2.95 18.78 -4.57
CA LYS A 412 1.71 19.55 -4.74
C LYS A 412 0.85 19.09 -5.94
N CYS A 413 1.40 18.30 -6.86
CA CYS A 413 0.69 17.72 -8.00
C CYS A 413 0.14 16.30 -7.72
N LEU A 414 0.51 15.67 -6.61
CA LEU A 414 -0.06 14.40 -6.14
C LEU A 414 -1.56 14.53 -5.86
N TYR A 415 -2.27 13.40 -5.73
CA TYR A 415 -3.66 13.38 -5.27
C TYR A 415 -3.74 13.73 -3.77
N THR A 416 -2.68 13.45 -3.01
CA THR A 416 -2.57 13.78 -1.57
C THR A 416 -2.10 15.21 -1.29
N ASN A 417 -2.13 16.15 -2.24
CA ASN A 417 -1.54 17.49 -2.06
C ASN A 417 -2.18 18.34 -0.93
N HIS A 418 -3.42 18.05 -0.54
CA HIS A 418 -4.11 18.68 0.60
C HIS A 418 -3.88 17.95 1.94
N SER A 419 -2.91 17.04 2.00
CA SER A 419 -2.57 16.21 3.16
C SER A 419 -1.07 16.30 3.46
N PRO A 420 -0.65 16.43 4.73
CA PRO A 420 0.73 16.17 5.11
C PRO A 420 1.06 14.69 4.87
N HIS A 421 2.34 14.39 4.68
CA HIS A 421 2.84 13.01 4.59
C HIS A 421 2.45 12.20 5.86
N PRO A 422 2.04 10.92 5.74
CA PRO A 422 1.68 10.11 6.90
C PRO A 422 2.82 10.03 7.94
N ASP A 423 2.48 10.10 9.21
CA ASP A 423 3.42 9.83 10.29
C ASP A 423 3.65 8.34 10.49
N ILE A 424 2.61 7.55 10.26
CA ILE A 424 2.62 6.08 10.35
C ILE A 424 1.98 5.49 9.10
N LEU A 425 2.62 4.47 8.52
CA LEU A 425 1.97 3.56 7.58
C LEU A 425 1.83 2.19 8.24
N ILE A 426 0.58 1.79 8.48
CA ILE A 426 0.21 0.53 9.10
C ILE A 426 -0.21 -0.47 8.02
N ARG A 427 0.29 -1.70 8.10
CA ARG A 427 -0.17 -2.81 7.26
C ARG A 427 -0.52 -4.03 8.09
N THR A 428 -1.71 -4.56 7.88
CA THR A 428 -2.21 -5.79 8.48
C THR A 428 -1.81 -7.05 7.69
N SER A 429 -2.15 -8.22 8.23
CA SER A 429 -2.02 -9.58 7.68
C SER A 429 -0.61 -10.15 7.53
N GLY A 430 0.39 -9.56 8.17
CA GLY A 430 1.76 -10.11 8.25
C GLY A 430 2.61 -10.00 6.98
N GLU A 431 2.08 -9.39 5.94
CA GLU A 431 2.78 -9.12 4.68
C GLU A 431 3.72 -7.92 4.81
N VAL A 432 5.02 -8.12 4.56
CA VAL A 432 6.06 -7.08 4.74
C VAL A 432 6.42 -6.36 3.43
N ARG A 433 5.42 -5.73 2.79
CA ARG A 433 5.60 -4.91 1.57
C ARG A 433 4.66 -3.69 1.55
N LEU A 434 4.95 -2.70 0.71
CA LEU A 434 4.10 -1.51 0.54
C LEU A 434 2.96 -1.69 -0.47
N SER A 435 3.02 -2.68 -1.36
CA SER A 435 1.96 -2.93 -2.37
C SER A 435 1.61 -1.71 -3.26
N ASP A 436 2.61 -0.91 -3.63
CA ASP A 436 2.42 0.28 -4.48
C ASP A 436 1.44 1.30 -3.87
N PHE A 437 1.62 1.59 -2.58
CA PHE A 437 0.80 2.50 -1.78
C PHE A 437 1.65 3.63 -1.20
N LEU A 438 1.27 4.88 -1.48
CA LEU A 438 1.86 6.10 -0.91
C LEU A 438 3.41 6.10 -0.87
N LEU A 439 4.06 5.62 -1.93
CA LEU A 439 5.51 5.34 -1.94
C LEU A 439 6.34 6.63 -1.77
N TRP A 440 5.85 7.73 -2.32
CA TRP A 440 6.46 9.06 -2.18
C TRP A 440 6.26 9.60 -0.76
N GLN A 441 4.99 9.67 -0.35
CA GLN A 441 4.54 10.26 0.91
C GLN A 441 5.04 9.48 2.14
N THR A 442 5.33 8.18 2.01
CA THR A 442 5.77 7.32 3.13
C THR A 442 7.26 7.05 3.20
N SER A 443 8.06 7.75 2.38
CA SER A 443 9.52 7.71 2.37
C SER A 443 10.16 7.93 3.75
N HIS A 444 9.53 8.77 4.59
CA HIS A 444 9.99 9.13 5.93
C HIS A 444 8.91 8.93 7.02
N SER A 445 8.08 7.90 6.88
CA SER A 445 7.06 7.49 7.86
C SER A 445 7.54 6.35 8.76
N CYS A 446 6.89 6.17 9.91
CA CYS A 446 7.03 4.94 10.70
C CYS A 446 6.27 3.79 10.02
N LEU A 447 7.00 2.77 9.53
CA LEU A 447 6.40 1.59 8.90
C LEU A 447 6.08 0.52 9.95
N VAL A 448 4.80 0.17 10.10
CA VAL A 448 4.33 -0.80 11.10
C VAL A 448 3.61 -1.97 10.42
N PHE A 449 4.23 -3.16 10.46
CA PHE A 449 3.68 -4.40 9.92
C PHE A 449 3.14 -5.27 11.05
N GLN A 450 1.84 -5.54 11.06
CA GLN A 450 1.17 -6.33 12.09
C GLN A 450 0.57 -7.62 11.49
N PRO A 451 0.68 -8.78 12.19
CA PRO A 451 0.21 -10.07 11.67
C PRO A 451 -1.32 -10.25 11.71
N VAL A 452 -2.02 -9.43 12.51
CA VAL A 452 -3.49 -9.44 12.64
C VAL A 452 -4.17 -9.21 11.28
N LEU A 453 -5.24 -9.94 10.97
CA LEU A 453 -6.03 -9.72 9.76
C LEU A 453 -6.89 -8.46 9.92
N TRP A 454 -7.11 -7.68 8.85
CA TRP A 454 -7.83 -6.40 8.97
C TRP A 454 -9.17 -6.46 9.73
N PRO A 455 -10.13 -7.38 9.45
CA PRO A 455 -11.39 -7.42 10.19
C PRO A 455 -11.23 -7.75 11.69
N GLU A 456 -10.07 -8.30 12.10
CA GLU A 456 -9.72 -8.62 13.49
C GLU A 456 -8.93 -7.50 14.18
N TYR A 457 -8.71 -6.35 13.53
CA TYR A 457 -7.93 -5.24 14.07
C TYR A 457 -8.57 -4.69 15.36
N THR A 458 -7.74 -4.34 16.34
CA THR A 458 -8.21 -3.86 17.66
C THR A 458 -7.58 -2.52 18.02
N PHE A 459 -8.22 -1.79 18.95
CA PHE A 459 -7.65 -0.58 19.55
C PHE A 459 -6.21 -0.80 20.05
N TRP A 460 -5.91 -1.97 20.62
CA TRP A 460 -4.57 -2.31 21.10
C TRP A 460 -3.52 -2.41 19.98
N ASN A 461 -3.93 -2.82 18.77
CA ASN A 461 -3.04 -2.79 17.60
C ASN A 461 -2.74 -1.36 17.15
N LEU A 462 -3.73 -0.46 17.23
CA LEU A 462 -3.52 0.97 16.97
C LEU A 462 -2.57 1.59 18.02
N CYS A 463 -2.77 1.28 19.31
CA CYS A 463 -1.85 1.72 20.37
C CYS A 463 -0.43 1.18 20.19
N GLU A 464 -0.26 -0.08 19.79
CA GLU A 464 1.05 -0.65 19.45
C GLU A 464 1.74 0.12 18.32
N ALA A 465 1.01 0.49 17.26
CA ALA A 465 1.54 1.29 16.15
C ALA A 465 1.93 2.71 16.58
N ILE A 466 1.12 3.36 17.42
CA ILE A 466 1.43 4.69 17.98
C ILE A 466 2.67 4.64 18.89
N LEU A 467 2.83 3.59 19.69
CA LEU A 467 4.02 3.38 20.52
C LEU A 467 5.28 3.17 19.64
N GLN A 468 5.18 2.41 18.55
CA GLN A 468 6.27 2.26 17.58
C GLN A 468 6.66 3.62 16.97
N PHE A 469 5.69 4.45 16.59
CA PHE A 469 5.95 5.82 16.15
C PHE A 469 6.65 6.65 17.22
N GLN A 470 6.16 6.66 18.46
CA GLN A 470 6.75 7.42 19.56
C GLN A 470 8.20 7.01 19.84
N MET A 471 8.51 5.71 19.78
CA MET A 471 9.87 5.19 19.92
C MET A 471 10.81 5.61 18.78
N ASN A 472 10.29 5.79 17.56
CA ASN A 472 11.07 6.18 16.39
C ASN A 472 11.06 7.70 16.11
N HIS A 473 10.18 8.47 16.76
CA HIS A 473 9.87 9.86 16.42
C HIS A 473 11.11 10.77 16.40
N SER A 474 11.97 10.69 17.42
CA SER A 474 13.18 11.51 17.50
C SER A 474 14.16 11.23 16.35
N MET A 475 14.30 9.98 15.92
CA MET A 475 15.14 9.61 14.79
C MET A 475 14.51 10.04 13.46
N LEU A 476 13.21 9.80 13.26
CA LEU A 476 12.49 10.15 12.05
C LEU A 476 12.44 11.67 11.83
N GLN A 477 12.19 12.45 12.89
CA GLN A 477 12.17 13.90 12.82
C GLN A 477 13.59 14.46 12.59
N GLN A 478 14.48 14.31 13.59
CA GLN A 478 15.75 15.05 13.63
C GLN A 478 16.80 14.57 12.64
N LYS A 479 16.79 13.27 12.26
CA LYS A 479 17.87 12.70 11.42
C LYS A 479 17.45 12.38 10.00
N ALA A 480 16.15 12.28 9.75
CA ALA A 480 15.61 11.95 8.43
C ALA A 480 14.88 13.16 7.84
N ARG A 481 13.74 13.58 8.41
CA ARG A 481 12.91 14.66 7.87
C ARG A 481 13.64 16.00 7.82
N ASP A 482 14.20 16.45 8.95
CA ASP A 482 14.79 17.79 9.07
C ASP A 482 16.07 17.91 8.20
N VAL A 483 16.99 16.95 8.33
CA VAL A 483 18.23 16.88 7.54
C VAL A 483 17.95 16.80 6.04
N TYR A 484 16.97 16.00 5.62
CA TYR A 484 16.59 15.90 4.21
C TYR A 484 16.01 17.22 3.69
N ALA A 485 15.16 17.89 4.47
CA ALA A 485 14.61 19.20 4.10
C ALA A 485 15.68 20.30 4.01
N GLU A 486 16.69 20.30 4.89
CA GLU A 486 17.84 21.21 4.82
C GLU A 486 18.71 20.94 3.58
N GLU A 487 19.04 19.68 3.32
CA GLU A 487 19.81 19.27 2.15
C GLU A 487 19.08 19.60 0.83
N ARG A 488 17.75 19.41 0.78
CA ARG A 488 16.90 19.84 -0.34
C ARG A 488 16.97 21.35 -0.58
N LYS A 489 16.92 22.17 0.48
CA LYS A 489 17.06 23.65 0.39
C LYS A 489 18.47 24.04 -0.09
N ARG A 490 19.52 23.40 0.42
CA ARG A 490 20.91 23.62 0.02
C ARG A 490 21.10 23.35 -1.47
N GLN A 491 20.68 22.17 -1.95
CA GLN A 491 20.77 21.82 -3.37
C GLN A 491 19.96 22.76 -4.27
N GLN A 492 18.81 23.27 -3.82
CA GLN A 492 18.05 24.24 -4.61
C GLN A 492 18.78 25.57 -4.72
N LEU A 493 19.34 26.07 -3.61
CA LEU A 493 20.13 27.31 -3.61
C LEU A 493 21.37 27.18 -4.51
N GLU A 494 22.04 26.03 -4.50
CA GLU A 494 23.21 25.75 -5.35
C GLU A 494 22.83 25.74 -6.85
N ARG A 495 21.69 25.15 -7.22
CA ARG A 495 21.16 25.22 -8.61
C ARG A 495 20.83 26.65 -9.02
N ASP A 496 20.18 27.41 -8.14
CA ASP A 496 19.79 28.80 -8.41
C ASP A 496 21.04 29.71 -8.56
N GLN A 497 22.09 29.48 -7.76
CA GLN A 497 23.38 30.17 -7.89
C GLN A 497 24.12 29.80 -9.18
N ALA A 498 24.07 28.54 -9.60
CA ALA A 498 24.64 28.09 -10.87
C ALA A 498 23.93 28.75 -12.06
N ALA A 499 22.60 28.72 -12.10
CA ALA A 499 21.79 29.34 -13.15
C ALA A 499 22.03 30.86 -13.26
N VAL A 500 22.11 31.57 -12.14
CA VAL A 500 22.48 33.01 -12.13
C VAL A 500 23.90 33.24 -12.65
N THR A 501 24.84 32.35 -12.33
CA THR A 501 26.23 32.48 -12.79
C THR A 501 26.35 32.22 -14.30
N GLU A 502 25.59 31.26 -14.84
CA GLU A 502 25.50 31.02 -16.28
C GLU A 502 24.89 32.20 -17.03
N GLN A 503 23.79 32.78 -16.53
CA GLN A 503 23.18 33.99 -17.09
C GLN A 503 24.17 35.17 -17.13
N LEU A 504 24.94 35.40 -16.07
CA LEU A 504 25.95 36.47 -16.03
C LEU A 504 27.05 36.24 -17.06
N LEU A 505 27.52 34.99 -17.23
CA LEU A 505 28.53 34.64 -18.25
C LEU A 505 27.99 34.84 -19.67
N GLN A 506 26.72 34.51 -19.93
CA GLN A 506 26.05 34.76 -21.21
C GLN A 506 25.90 36.26 -21.50
N GLU A 507 25.68 37.09 -20.47
CA GLU A 507 25.67 38.55 -20.55
C GLU A 507 27.09 39.17 -20.65
N GLY A 508 28.16 38.36 -20.70
CA GLY A 508 29.55 38.83 -20.76
C GLY A 508 30.10 39.38 -19.44
N LEU A 509 29.37 39.20 -18.32
CA LEU A 509 29.75 39.67 -17.00
C LEU A 509 30.60 38.62 -16.25
N PRO A 510 31.58 39.04 -15.43
CA PRO A 510 32.48 38.12 -14.75
C PRO A 510 31.76 37.26 -13.70
N ALA A 511 32.06 35.96 -13.68
CA ALA A 511 31.59 35.02 -12.66
C ALA A 511 32.19 35.24 -11.24
N SER A 512 32.95 36.33 -11.03
CA SER A 512 33.39 36.86 -9.73
C SER A 512 32.82 38.26 -9.43
N GLY A 513 31.89 38.75 -10.26
CA GLY A 513 31.33 40.10 -10.17
C GLY A 513 30.48 40.37 -8.92
N ASP A 514 30.04 41.63 -8.81
CA ASP A 514 29.38 42.24 -7.65
C ASP A 514 28.43 41.28 -6.88
N PRO A 515 28.71 41.00 -5.59
CA PRO A 515 27.85 40.20 -4.73
C PRO A 515 26.40 40.71 -4.66
N GLN A 516 26.18 42.03 -4.78
CA GLN A 516 24.86 42.64 -4.68
C GLN A 516 24.02 42.39 -5.94
N LEU A 517 24.60 42.53 -7.13
CA LEU A 517 24.00 42.12 -8.40
C LEU A 517 23.59 40.64 -8.39
N ARG A 518 24.47 39.74 -7.92
CA ARG A 518 24.19 38.30 -7.84
C ARG A 518 23.02 37.98 -6.91
N ARG A 519 23.01 38.59 -5.71
CA ARG A 519 21.91 38.45 -4.75
C ARG A 519 20.59 38.96 -5.33
N THR A 520 20.62 40.07 -6.06
CA THR A 520 19.45 40.64 -6.75
C THR A 520 18.92 39.73 -7.86
N ARG A 521 19.82 39.15 -8.69
CA ARG A 521 19.45 38.19 -9.74
C ARG A 521 18.83 36.92 -9.14
N LEU A 522 19.42 36.37 -8.08
CA LEU A 522 18.92 35.17 -7.40
C LEU A 522 17.54 35.39 -6.77
N HIS A 523 17.31 36.55 -6.13
CA HIS A 523 15.99 36.92 -5.62
C HIS A 523 14.95 37.03 -6.75
N LYS A 524 15.30 37.68 -7.87
CA LYS A 524 14.42 37.79 -9.05
C LYS A 524 14.08 36.43 -9.66
N LEU A 525 15.06 35.52 -9.74
CA LEU A 525 14.86 34.16 -10.25
C LEU A 525 13.90 33.36 -9.34
N SER A 526 14.13 33.38 -8.02
CA SER A 526 13.25 32.67 -7.09
C SER A 526 11.83 33.23 -7.09
N ALA A 527 11.66 34.56 -7.13
CA ALA A 527 10.34 35.20 -7.16
C ALA A 527 9.55 34.86 -8.42
N ARG A 528 10.18 34.90 -9.61
CA ARG A 528 9.53 34.52 -10.88
C ARG A 528 9.11 33.06 -10.93
N ARG A 529 9.94 32.15 -10.42
CA ARG A 529 9.58 30.73 -10.28
C ARG A 529 8.40 30.55 -9.34
N GLU A 530 8.40 31.26 -8.20
CA GLU A 530 7.30 31.18 -7.24
C GLU A 530 5.98 31.71 -7.81
N GLU A 531 6.01 32.83 -8.53
CA GLU A 531 4.87 33.41 -9.25
C GLU A 531 4.26 32.41 -10.26
N ARG A 532 5.09 31.82 -11.14
CA ARG A 532 4.64 30.79 -12.10
C ARG A 532 4.09 29.55 -11.42
N VAL A 533 4.80 29.03 -10.42
CA VAL A 533 4.35 27.87 -9.64
C VAL A 533 3.00 28.15 -8.97
N GLN A 534 2.78 29.34 -8.40
CA GLN A 534 1.48 29.70 -7.82
C GLN A 534 0.37 29.77 -8.89
N GLY A 535 0.63 30.41 -10.04
CA GLY A 535 -0.32 30.47 -11.15
C GLY A 535 -0.69 29.08 -11.71
N PHE A 536 0.30 28.22 -11.94
CA PHE A 536 0.10 26.83 -12.33
C PHE A 536 -0.74 26.04 -11.31
N LEU A 537 -0.43 26.17 -10.01
CA LEU A 537 -1.16 25.44 -8.97
C LEU A 537 -2.63 25.89 -8.87
N GLN A 538 -2.92 27.17 -9.09
CA GLN A 538 -4.29 27.67 -9.19
C GLN A 538 -5.01 27.06 -10.40
N ALA A 539 -4.38 27.07 -11.59
CA ALA A 539 -4.95 26.46 -12.79
C ALA A 539 -5.19 24.95 -12.64
N LEU A 540 -4.29 24.23 -11.97
CA LEU A 540 -4.45 22.81 -11.66
C LEU A 540 -5.61 22.56 -10.68
N GLU A 541 -5.80 23.42 -9.67
CA GLU A 541 -6.90 23.32 -8.73
C GLU A 541 -8.26 23.58 -9.41
N LEU A 542 -8.35 24.58 -10.30
CA LEU A 542 -9.54 24.81 -11.13
C LEU A 542 -9.85 23.58 -11.99
N LYS A 543 -8.87 23.05 -12.73
CA LYS A 543 -9.01 21.86 -13.58
C LYS A 543 -9.56 20.64 -12.81
N ARG A 544 -9.14 20.47 -11.55
CA ARG A 544 -9.64 19.40 -10.66
C ARG A 544 -11.06 19.67 -10.16
N ALA A 545 -11.35 20.90 -9.77
CA ALA A 545 -12.67 21.32 -9.31
C ALA A 545 -13.72 21.20 -10.43
N ASP A 546 -13.36 21.59 -11.66
CA ASP A 546 -14.21 21.48 -12.84
C ASP A 546 -14.57 20.02 -13.13
N TRP A 547 -13.59 19.12 -13.16
CA TRP A 547 -13.83 17.69 -13.37
C TRP A 547 -14.81 17.10 -12.34
N LEU A 548 -14.63 17.45 -11.06
CA LEU A 548 -15.52 17.02 -9.98
C LEU A 548 -16.94 17.59 -10.14
N ALA A 549 -17.06 18.85 -10.57
CA ALA A 549 -18.35 19.51 -10.79
C ALA A 549 -19.12 18.90 -11.98
N HIS A 550 -18.45 18.57 -13.08
CA HIS A 550 -19.07 17.92 -14.25
C HIS A 550 -19.64 16.53 -13.90
N LEU A 551 -18.95 15.75 -13.07
CA LEU A 551 -19.49 14.48 -12.57
C LEU A 551 -20.58 14.66 -11.52
N GLY A 552 -20.54 15.71 -10.72
CA GLY A 552 -21.57 16.02 -9.73
C GLY A 552 -22.91 16.47 -10.32
N THR A 553 -22.93 17.00 -11.55
CA THR A 553 -24.12 17.58 -12.20
C THR A 553 -24.75 16.70 -13.29
N ALA A 554 -24.13 15.58 -13.67
CA ALA A 554 -24.64 14.68 -14.71
C ALA A 554 -25.96 13.93 -14.35
N SER A 555 -26.40 14.03 -13.08
CA SER A 555 -27.53 13.28 -12.50
C SER A 555 -28.71 14.16 -12.04
N THR A 556 -28.85 15.39 -12.54
CA THR A 556 -30.01 16.28 -12.31
C THR A 556 -30.87 16.48 -13.54
#